data_AF-A0A366M719-F1
#
_entry.id   AF-A0A366M719-F1
#
_cell.length_a   1.000
_cell.length_b   1.000
_cell.length_c   1.000
_cell.angle_alpha   90.00
_cell.angle_beta   90.00
_cell.angle_gamma   90.00
#
_symmetry.space_group_name_H-M   'P 1'
#
loop_
_entity.id
_entity.type
_entity.pdbx_description
1 polymer ?
#
loop_
_entity_poly.entity_id
_entity_poly.type
_entity_poly.pdbx_seq_one_letter_code
_entity_poly.pdbx_strand_id
1 'polypeptide(L)'
;MALLSKDQIWQAHDITYEDVPVPEWGGEVRIRGLAGEERDAFEEASLKRGRGGSRELNLKNARARLIAACAINEDGSPMFVTADVLKLGSKSAAALERLFKVAQRLSGMTAEDMDELTGNSEPGQSGPSPSASPGTSDTPSPSFSLGSHHAS
;
A
#
# COMPACT_ATOMS: atom_id res chain seq x y z
N MET A 1 35.88 9.60 -9.98
CA MET A 1 34.73 9.97 -9.11
C MET A 1 35.29 10.54 -7.83
N ALA A 2 34.83 11.72 -7.40
CA ALA A 2 35.25 12.34 -6.14
C ALA A 2 34.24 11.98 -5.04
N LEU A 3 34.73 11.72 -3.82
CA LEU A 3 33.87 11.52 -2.65
C LEU A 3 33.34 12.88 -2.17
N LEU A 4 32.05 12.94 -1.85
CA LEU A 4 31.41 14.14 -1.30
C LEU A 4 31.85 14.38 0.14
N SER A 5 32.01 15.65 0.51
CA SER A 5 32.22 16.04 1.90
C SER A 5 30.89 16.15 2.66
N LYS A 6 30.95 16.10 3.99
CA LYS A 6 29.78 16.28 4.85
C LYS A 6 29.02 17.58 4.51
N ASP A 7 29.72 18.70 4.36
CA ASP A 7 29.12 20.01 4.06
C ASP A 7 28.39 20.02 2.70
N GLN A 8 28.96 19.34 1.69
CA GLN A 8 28.33 19.21 0.38
C GLN A 8 27.02 18.43 0.44
N ILE A 9 26.90 17.45 1.33
CA ILE A 9 25.65 16.70 1.55
C ILE A 9 24.61 17.60 2.24
N TRP A 10 25.01 18.39 3.25
CA TRP A 10 24.07 19.28 3.94
C TRP A 10 23.56 20.44 3.09
N GLN A 11 24.33 20.89 2.10
CA GLN A 11 23.91 21.96 1.19
C GLN A 11 23.19 21.45 -0.06
N ALA A 12 23.18 20.14 -0.29
CA ALA A 12 22.46 19.57 -1.41
C ALA A 12 20.95 19.76 -1.20
N HIS A 13 20.30 20.33 -2.21
CA HIS A 13 18.85 20.45 -2.27
C HIS A 13 18.32 19.29 -3.12
N ASP A 14 18.28 18.11 -2.52
CA ASP A 14 17.87 16.87 -3.20
C ASP A 14 16.36 16.61 -3.14
N ILE A 15 15.65 17.33 -2.27
CA ILE A 15 14.20 17.24 -2.14
C ILE A 15 13.54 18.31 -3.01
N THR A 16 12.86 17.86 -4.07
CA THR A 16 12.09 18.73 -4.97
C THR A 16 10.65 18.87 -4.49
N TYR A 17 10.03 19.99 -4.84
CA TYR A 17 8.62 20.27 -4.59
C TYR A 17 7.91 20.72 -5.87
N GLU A 18 6.59 20.57 -5.88
CA GLU A 18 5.70 20.95 -6.97
C GLU A 18 4.40 21.53 -6.40
N ASP A 19 3.99 22.67 -6.96
CA ASP A 19 2.72 23.31 -6.63
C ASP A 19 1.62 22.68 -7.48
N VAL A 20 0.69 21.96 -6.82
CA VAL A 20 -0.36 21.19 -7.49
C VAL A 20 -1.68 21.95 -7.42
N PRO A 21 -2.28 22.33 -8.56
CA PRO A 21 -3.58 22.97 -8.55
C PRO A 21 -4.70 22.00 -8.14
N VAL A 22 -5.50 22.42 -7.17
CA VAL A 22 -6.65 21.69 -6.61
C VAL A 22 -7.92 22.51 -6.86
N PRO A 23 -8.54 22.41 -8.06
CA PRO A 23 -9.72 23.19 -8.41
C PRO A 23 -10.90 22.95 -7.45
N GLU A 24 -11.02 21.79 -6.83
CA GLU A 24 -12.05 21.49 -5.82
C GLU A 24 -11.95 22.37 -4.58
N TRP A 25 -10.75 22.85 -4.27
CA TRP A 25 -10.49 23.71 -3.11
C TRP A 25 -10.24 25.17 -3.52
N GLY A 26 -10.21 25.45 -4.83
CA GLY A 26 -10.04 26.79 -5.37
C GLY A 26 -8.63 27.36 -5.18
N GLY A 27 -7.61 26.50 -5.06
CA GLY A 27 -6.24 26.91 -4.80
C GLY A 27 -5.22 25.84 -5.19
N GLU A 28 -3.98 26.03 -4.77
CA GLU A 28 -2.86 25.13 -5.04
C GLU A 28 -2.30 24.61 -3.71
N VAL A 29 -1.75 23.39 -3.73
CA VAL A 29 -1.08 22.79 -2.57
C VAL A 29 0.33 22.41 -2.98
N ARG A 30 1.32 22.88 -2.22
CA ARG A 30 2.72 22.51 -2.43
C ARG A 30 2.98 21.11 -1.88
N ILE A 31 3.42 20.22 -2.76
CA ILE A 31 3.78 18.83 -2.45
C ILE A 31 5.27 18.66 -2.67
N ARG A 32 5.98 18.10 -1.68
CA ARG A 32 7.39 17.73 -1.82
C ARG A 32 7.61 16.23 -1.71
N GLY A 33 8.75 15.77 -2.22
CA GLY A 33 9.22 14.41 -1.95
C GLY A 33 9.44 14.17 -0.45
N LEU A 34 9.22 12.94 0.01
CA LEU A 34 9.58 12.54 1.37
C LEU A 34 11.09 12.61 1.59
N ALA A 35 11.50 13.20 2.70
CA ALA A 35 12.85 13.00 3.23
C ALA A 35 12.99 11.55 3.74
N GLY A 36 14.23 11.06 3.89
CA GLY A 36 14.49 9.71 4.41
C GLY A 36 13.79 9.43 5.74
N GLU A 37 13.89 10.37 6.69
CA GLU A 37 13.24 10.26 8.01
C GLU A 37 11.70 10.17 7.91
N GLU A 38 11.10 10.92 6.99
CA GLU A 38 9.65 10.94 6.83
C GLU A 38 9.14 9.71 6.10
N ARG A 39 9.96 9.15 5.20
CA ARG A 39 9.70 7.84 4.60
C ARG A 39 9.71 6.77 5.68
N ASP A 40 10.71 6.78 6.56
CA ASP A 40 10.79 5.83 7.67
C ASP A 40 9.56 5.97 8.60
N ALA A 41 9.17 7.20 8.96
CA ALA A 41 7.99 7.45 9.77
C ALA A 41 6.68 7.03 9.08
N PHE A 42 6.60 7.23 7.77
CA PHE A 42 5.45 6.80 6.97
C PHE A 42 5.35 5.26 6.91
N GLU A 43 6.48 4.57 6.70
CA GLU A 43 6.57 3.12 6.74
C GLU A 43 6.17 2.60 8.12
N GLU A 44 6.78 3.11 9.20
CA GLU A 44 6.46 2.71 10.58
C GLU A 44 4.97 2.83 10.87
N ALA A 45 4.38 3.98 10.56
CA ALA A 45 2.96 4.20 10.84
C ALA A 45 2.03 3.36 9.94
N SER A 46 2.54 2.85 8.81
CA SER A 46 1.82 1.93 7.90
C SER A 46 1.93 0.47 8.34
N LEU A 47 2.85 0.17 9.25
CA LEU A 47 3.09 -1.18 9.75
C LEU A 47 2.45 -1.34 11.11
N LYS A 48 1.29 -1.99 11.15
CA LYS A 48 0.63 -2.34 12.41
C LYS A 48 1.24 -3.65 12.93
N ARG A 49 1.58 -3.69 14.22
CA ARG A 49 1.94 -4.94 14.89
C ARG A 49 0.67 -5.79 15.06
N GLY A 50 0.54 -6.84 14.26
CA GLY A 50 -0.50 -7.85 14.41
C GLY A 50 -0.29 -8.72 15.65
N ARG A 51 -1.31 -9.48 16.03
CA ARG A 51 -1.20 -10.45 17.13
C ARG A 51 -0.23 -11.59 16.72
N GLY A 52 0.70 -11.93 17.61
CA GLY A 52 1.59 -13.08 17.41
C GLY A 52 2.84 -12.83 16.55
N GLY A 53 3.21 -11.58 16.27
CA GLY A 53 4.40 -11.24 15.49
C GLY A 53 4.16 -11.06 13.99
N SER A 54 2.92 -11.26 13.51
CA SER A 54 2.53 -10.90 12.15
C SER A 54 2.51 -9.38 11.97
N ARG A 55 3.05 -8.88 10.85
CA ARG A 55 2.96 -7.47 10.45
C ARG A 55 1.66 -7.31 9.66
N GLU A 56 0.75 -6.46 10.12
CA GLU A 56 -0.51 -6.16 9.46
C GLU A 56 -0.40 -4.75 8.85
N LEU A 57 -0.77 -4.56 7.59
CA LEU A 57 -0.70 -3.25 6.97
C LEU A 57 -1.88 -2.38 7.43
N ASN A 58 -1.58 -1.17 7.90
CA ASN A 58 -2.60 -0.18 8.27
C ASN A 58 -3.01 0.63 7.04
N LEU A 59 -3.87 0.03 6.23
CA LEU A 59 -4.38 0.62 4.98
C LEU A 59 -5.32 1.82 5.22
N LYS A 60 -5.77 2.04 6.46
CA LYS A 60 -6.69 3.14 6.79
C LYS A 60 -6.00 4.49 6.57
N ASN A 61 -6.59 5.31 5.70
CA ASN A 61 -6.14 6.66 5.37
C ASN A 61 -4.70 6.73 4.84
N ALA A 62 -4.17 5.66 4.25
CA ALA A 62 -2.81 5.62 3.70
C ALA A 62 -2.53 6.78 2.73
N ARG A 63 -3.47 7.07 1.82
CA ARG A 63 -3.37 8.21 0.88
C ARG A 63 -3.30 9.55 1.61
N ALA A 64 -4.18 9.77 2.60
CA ALA A 64 -4.19 11.00 3.38
C ALA A 64 -2.92 11.16 4.24
N ARG A 65 -2.35 10.07 4.73
CA ARG A 65 -1.09 10.08 5.48
C ARG A 65 0.10 10.46 4.60
N LEU A 66 0.16 9.93 3.38
CA LEU A 66 1.19 10.30 2.43
C LEU A 66 1.08 11.80 2.08
N ILE A 67 -0.13 12.28 1.79
CA ILE A 67 -0.36 13.69 1.49
C ILE A 67 0.01 14.57 2.69
N ALA A 68 -0.33 14.17 3.92
CA ALA A 68 0.03 14.93 5.11
C ALA A 68 1.54 15.04 5.32
N ALA A 69 2.31 14.01 4.97
CA ALA A 69 3.77 14.02 5.06
C ALA A 69 4.42 14.82 3.91
N CYS A 70 3.82 14.83 2.72
CA CYS A 70 4.37 15.52 1.56
C CYS A 70 3.90 16.97 1.41
N ALA A 71 2.75 17.35 1.97
CA ALA A 71 2.21 18.69 1.85
C ALA A 71 2.92 19.67 2.79
N ILE A 72 3.44 20.75 2.23
CA ILE A 72 4.19 21.78 2.96
C ILE A 72 3.62 23.17 2.74
N ASN A 73 3.91 24.07 3.68
CA ASN A 73 3.71 25.50 3.52
C ASN A 73 4.83 26.12 2.66
N GLU A 74 4.70 27.41 2.33
CA GLU A 74 5.69 28.14 1.54
C GLU A 74 7.11 28.12 2.15
N ASP A 75 7.19 28.06 3.48
CA ASP A 75 8.42 27.99 4.26
C ASP A 75 9.05 26.57 4.31
N GLY A 76 8.39 25.56 3.74
CA GLY A 76 8.85 24.17 3.76
C GLY A 76 8.44 23.38 5.00
N SER A 77 7.79 24.02 5.98
CA SER A 77 7.20 23.36 7.15
C SER A 77 5.99 22.50 6.76
N PRO A 78 5.74 21.36 7.45
CA PRO A 78 4.59 20.50 7.15
C PRO A 78 3.27 21.24 7.30
N MET A 79 2.39 21.11 6.30
CA MET A 79 1.07 21.76 6.28
C MET A 79 0.08 21.05 7.22
N PHE A 80 0.23 19.74 7.40
CA PHE A 80 -0.65 18.93 8.23
C PHE A 80 0.15 18.17 9.29
N VAL A 81 -0.48 17.95 10.45
CA VAL A 81 0.06 17.04 11.47
C VAL A 81 -0.67 15.70 11.45
N THR A 82 -0.11 14.69 12.12
CA THR A 82 -0.70 13.34 12.20
C THR A 82 -2.16 13.34 12.67
N ALA A 83 -2.55 14.28 13.52
CA ALA A 83 -3.94 14.42 14.00
C ALA A 83 -4.93 14.84 12.91
N ASP A 84 -4.47 15.55 11.87
CA ASP A 84 -5.32 16.05 10.78
C ASP A 84 -5.65 14.97 9.74
N VAL A 85 -4.92 13.86 9.74
CA VAL A 85 -5.05 12.77 8.75
C VAL A 85 -6.50 12.27 8.62
N LEU A 86 -7.23 12.14 9.73
CA LEU A 86 -8.63 11.68 9.71
C LEU A 86 -9.54 12.71 9.01
N LYS A 87 -9.32 14.00 9.28
CA LYS A 87 -10.08 15.09 8.68
C LYS A 87 -9.73 15.24 7.20
N LEU A 88 -8.45 15.10 6.86
CA LEU A 88 -7.97 15.13 5.48
C LEU A 88 -8.51 13.95 4.66
N GLY A 89 -8.52 12.74 5.23
CA GLY A 89 -9.09 11.54 4.59
C GLY A 89 -10.60 11.63 4.33
N SER A 90 -11.31 12.52 5.01
CA SER A 90 -12.75 12.77 4.80
C SER A 90 -13.03 13.83 3.71
N LYS A 91 -12.00 14.37 3.05
CA LYS A 91 -12.14 15.36 1.97
C LYS A 91 -12.43 14.68 0.62
N SER A 92 -12.52 15.49 -0.44
CA SER A 92 -12.77 15.02 -1.80
C SER A 92 -11.71 13.99 -2.23
N ALA A 93 -12.15 12.77 -2.54
CA ALA A 93 -11.29 11.71 -3.03
C ALA A 93 -10.56 12.12 -4.33
N ALA A 94 -11.20 12.91 -5.20
CA ALA A 94 -10.59 13.40 -6.43
C ALA A 94 -9.43 14.37 -6.16
N ALA A 95 -9.58 15.25 -5.16
CA ALA A 95 -8.50 16.15 -4.75
C ALA A 95 -7.34 15.38 -4.14
N LEU A 96 -7.64 14.42 -3.24
CA LEU A 96 -6.62 13.58 -2.61
C LEU A 96 -5.87 12.72 -3.64
N GLU A 97 -6.56 12.14 -4.62
CA GLU A 97 -5.94 11.35 -5.69
C GLU A 97 -4.91 12.15 -6.49
N ARG A 98 -5.19 13.42 -6.79
CA ARG A 98 -4.27 14.29 -7.53
C ARG A 98 -3.01 14.57 -6.74
N LEU A 99 -3.16 14.97 -5.47
CA LEU A 99 -2.01 15.23 -4.59
C LEU A 99 -1.19 13.95 -4.37
N PHE A 100 -1.88 12.81 -4.19
CA PHE A 100 -1.26 11.52 -4.00
C PHE A 100 -0.35 11.11 -5.17
N LYS A 101 -0.80 11.28 -6.42
CA LYS A 101 0.01 10.94 -7.61
C LYS A 101 1.30 11.75 -7.68
N VAL A 102 1.23 13.04 -7.35
CA VAL A 102 2.41 13.91 -7.33
C VAL A 102 3.35 13.52 -6.18
N ALA A 103 2.79 13.28 -4.98
CA ALA A 103 3.56 12.83 -3.82
C ALA A 103 4.29 11.50 -4.08
N GLN A 104 3.61 10.52 -4.70
CA GLN A 104 4.20 9.24 -5.09
C GLN A 104 5.38 9.44 -6.06
N ARG A 105 5.18 10.25 -7.11
CA ARG A 105 6.22 10.54 -8.11
C ARG A 105 7.45 11.21 -7.48
N LEU A 106 7.24 12.24 -6.66
CA LEU A 106 8.33 12.99 -6.04
C LEU A 106 9.07 12.17 -4.96
N SER A 107 8.38 11.24 -4.30
CA SER A 107 8.96 10.39 -3.26
C SER A 107 9.61 9.12 -3.80
N GLY A 108 9.55 8.88 -5.12
CA GLY A 108 10.14 7.70 -5.76
C GLY A 108 9.53 6.38 -5.27
N MET A 109 8.27 6.39 -4.81
CA MET A 109 7.56 5.16 -4.43
C MET A 109 7.06 4.46 -5.68
N THR A 110 7.24 3.13 -5.74
CA THR A 110 6.70 2.38 -6.87
C THR A 110 5.18 2.28 -6.78
N ALA A 111 4.55 1.95 -7.91
CA ALA A 111 3.13 1.64 -7.92
C ALA A 111 2.83 0.41 -7.04
N GLU A 112 3.76 -0.55 -6.96
CA GLU A 112 3.64 -1.76 -6.13
C GLU A 112 3.64 -1.43 -4.64
N ASP A 113 4.57 -0.57 -4.16
CA ASP A 113 4.59 -0.10 -2.77
C ASP A 113 3.24 0.52 -2.36
N MET A 114 2.62 1.26 -3.29
CA MET A 114 1.36 1.95 -3.06
C MET A 114 0.13 1.06 -3.23
N ASP A 115 0.16 0.06 -4.11
CA ASP A 115 -0.92 -0.92 -4.20
C ASP A 115 -0.98 -1.75 -2.92
N GLU A 116 0.18 -2.12 -2.37
CA GLU A 116 0.29 -2.82 -1.09
C GLU A 116 -0.26 -1.96 0.07
N LEU A 117 0.00 -0.64 0.05
CA LEU A 117 -0.45 0.30 1.10
C LEU A 117 -1.89 0.79 0.97
N THR A 118 -2.39 0.90 -0.26
CA THR A 118 -3.75 1.38 -0.54
C THR A 118 -4.73 0.24 -0.72
N GLY A 119 -4.24 -1.00 -0.78
CA GLY A 119 -4.97 -2.26 -0.79
C GLY A 119 -6.18 -2.16 -1.69
N ASN A 120 -6.00 -2.42 -2.98
CA ASN A 120 -7.06 -2.47 -3.98
C ASN A 120 -8.30 -3.19 -3.41
N SER A 121 -9.22 -2.42 -2.82
CA SER A 121 -10.50 -2.90 -2.37
C SER A 121 -11.37 -2.84 -3.59
N GLU A 122 -11.30 -3.88 -4.43
CA GLU A 122 -12.37 -4.16 -5.36
C GLU A 122 -13.68 -4.22 -4.57
N PRO A 123 -14.68 -3.35 -4.84
CA PRO A 123 -16.02 -3.60 -4.38
C PRO A 123 -16.58 -4.74 -5.25
N GLY A 124 -16.34 -5.98 -4.83
CA GLY A 124 -17.09 -7.14 -5.31
C GLY A 124 -16.28 -8.24 -6.00
N GLN A 125 -15.81 -9.20 -5.20
CA GLN A 125 -15.92 -10.60 -5.59
C GLN A 125 -15.95 -11.49 -4.34
N SER A 126 -17.13 -11.54 -3.71
CA SER A 126 -17.53 -12.75 -2.98
C SER A 126 -17.80 -13.84 -4.02
N GLY A 127 -16.75 -14.51 -4.49
CA GLY A 127 -16.88 -15.82 -5.11
C GLY A 127 -16.88 -16.86 -4.00
N PRO A 128 -18.01 -17.54 -3.70
CA PRO A 128 -17.99 -18.60 -2.71
C PRO A 128 -17.04 -19.70 -3.17
N SER A 129 -16.08 -20.06 -2.33
CA SER A 129 -15.24 -21.24 -2.52
C SER A 129 -16.13 -22.48 -2.67
N PRO A 130 -16.12 -23.20 -3.80
CA PRO A 130 -16.58 -24.57 -3.78
C PRO A 130 -15.41 -25.41 -3.25
N SER A 131 -15.34 -25.51 -1.93
CA SER A 131 -14.58 -26.58 -1.29
C SER A 131 -15.36 -27.87 -1.53
N ALA A 132 -15.22 -28.45 -2.72
CA ALA A 132 -15.71 -29.78 -3.01
C ALA A 132 -14.55 -30.76 -2.88
N SER A 133 -14.30 -31.20 -1.64
CA SER A 133 -13.65 -32.48 -1.40
C SER A 133 -14.73 -33.56 -1.39
N PRO A 134 -14.72 -34.54 -2.31
CA PRO A 134 -15.29 -35.83 -2.02
C PRO A 134 -14.20 -36.69 -1.40
N GLY A 135 -14.34 -36.92 -0.10
CA GLY A 135 -13.64 -37.97 0.60
C GLY A 135 -14.15 -39.36 0.19
N THR A 136 -13.27 -40.32 0.44
CA THR A 136 -13.52 -41.74 0.74
C THR A 136 -14.11 -42.61 -0.38
N SER A 137 -13.25 -43.47 -0.94
CA SER A 137 -13.58 -44.89 -1.06
C SER A 137 -12.30 -45.70 -0.88
N ASP A 138 -12.06 -46.06 0.38
CA ASP A 138 -11.28 -47.21 0.80
C ASP A 138 -12.04 -48.48 0.41
N THR A 139 -11.43 -49.37 -0.39
CA THR A 139 -11.17 -50.79 -0.07
C THR A 139 -10.98 -51.69 -1.31
N PRO A 140 -10.14 -52.74 -1.23
CA PRO A 140 -9.58 -53.47 -2.35
C PRO A 140 -10.38 -54.73 -2.74
N SER A 141 -10.10 -55.32 -3.90
CA SER A 141 -10.53 -56.68 -4.24
C SER A 141 -9.51 -57.39 -5.14
N PRO A 142 -8.83 -58.43 -4.63
CA PRO A 142 -8.26 -59.49 -5.45
C PRO A 142 -9.19 -60.72 -5.42
N SER A 143 -9.43 -61.34 -6.57
CA SER A 143 -9.98 -62.71 -6.60
C SER A 143 -9.50 -63.45 -7.85
N PHE A 144 -8.45 -64.23 -7.64
CA PHE A 144 -8.16 -65.46 -8.37
C PHE A 144 -9.18 -66.52 -7.93
N SER A 145 -9.90 -67.16 -8.86
CA SER A 145 -10.17 -68.59 -8.77
C SER A 145 -10.74 -69.22 -10.04
N LEU A 146 -10.07 -70.33 -10.33
CA LEU A 146 -10.26 -71.42 -11.26
C LEU A 146 -11.66 -72.08 -11.19
N GLY A 147 -12.21 -72.56 -12.32
CA GLY A 147 -13.36 -73.47 -12.29
C GLY A 147 -14.07 -73.69 -13.63
N SER A 148 -13.45 -74.41 -14.57
CA SER A 148 -14.17 -75.04 -15.68
C SER A 148 -14.57 -76.46 -15.30
N HIS A 149 -15.87 -76.74 -15.21
CA HIS A 149 -16.42 -78.10 -15.31
C HIS A 149 -17.87 -78.10 -15.86
N HIS A 150 -17.99 -78.62 -17.08
CA HIS A 150 -18.92 -79.66 -17.55
C HIS A 150 -20.43 -79.55 -17.25
N ALA A 151 -21.25 -79.45 -18.30
CA ALA A 151 -22.37 -80.37 -18.59
C ALA A 151 -23.15 -79.97 -19.86
N SER A 152 -22.99 -80.74 -20.93
CA SER A 152 -24.07 -81.39 -21.70
C SER A 152 -23.45 -82.34 -22.72
#